data_AF-A0A2K1E984-F1
#
_entry.id   AF-A0A2K1E984-F1
#
_cell.length_a   1.000
_cell.length_b   1.000
_cell.length_c   1.000
_cell.angle_alpha   90.00
_cell.angle_beta   90.00
_cell.angle_gamma   90.00
#
_symmetry.space_group_name_H-M   'P 1'
#
loop_
_entity.id
_entity.type
_entity.pdbx_description
1 polymer ?
#
loop_
_entity_poly.entity_id
_entity_poly.type
_entity_poly.pdbx_seq_one_letter_code
_entity_poly.pdbx_strand_id
1 'polypeptide(L)' 'MVEFLKDLGRDTRGATAVEYGLILALIFLAMVGAVQTFGQEVIGMWNLISDTILASTGV' A
#
# COMPACT_ATOMS: atom_id res chain seq x y z
N MET A 1 29.33 20.27 -23.81
CA MET A 1 27.98 19.74 -24.07
C MET A 1 28.00 18.26 -24.43
N VAL A 2 28.88 17.83 -25.35
CA VAL A 2 29.01 16.41 -25.75
C VAL A 2 29.43 15.50 -24.59
N GLU A 3 30.28 16.01 -23.69
CA GLU A 3 30.76 15.26 -22.51
C GLU A 3 29.65 14.98 -21.48
N PHE A 4 28.81 15.98 -21.18
CA PHE A 4 27.62 15.82 -20.34
C PHE A 4 26.65 14.76 -20.89
N LEU A 5 26.41 14.74 -22.21
CA LEU A 5 25.54 13.73 -22.84
C LEU A 5 26.13 12.32 -22.76
N LYS A 6 27.47 12.21 -22.79
CA LYS A 6 28.19 10.94 -22.69
C LYS A 6 28.18 10.39 -21.26
N ASP A 7 28.28 11.27 -20.27
CA ASP A 7 28.15 10.90 -18.85
C ASP A 7 26.72 10.52 -18.48
N LEU A 8 25.73 11.24 -19.00
CA LEU A 8 24.31 10.92 -18.81
C LEU A 8 23.93 9.53 -19.36
N GLY A 9 24.44 9.17 -20.54
CA GLY A 9 24.20 7.84 -21.13
C GLY A 9 24.93 6.69 -20.42
N ARG A 10 25.92 6.99 -19.57
CA ARG A 10 26.66 6.00 -18.77
C ARG A 10 26.15 5.91 -17.32
N ASP A 11 25.24 6.80 -16.93
CA ASP A 11 24.74 6.86 -15.56
C ASP A 11 23.71 5.75 -15.30
N THR A 12 24.09 4.81 -14.45
CA THR A 12 23.25 3.67 -14.04
C THR A 12 22.29 4.04 -12.90
N ARG A 13 22.51 5.18 -12.23
CA ARG A 13 21.71 5.61 -11.07
C ARG A 13 20.25 5.84 -11.43
N GLY A 14 19.98 6.29 -12.66
CA GLY A 14 18.62 6.42 -13.19
C GLY A 14 17.91 5.08 -13.35
N ALA A 15 18.60 4.06 -13.87
CA ALA A 15 18.07 2.70 -13.98
C ALA A 15 17.79 2.11 -12.59
N THR A 16 18.72 2.30 -11.64
CA THR A 16 18.57 1.87 -10.25
C THR A 16 17.40 2.59 -9.54
N ALA A 17 17.16 3.86 -9.84
CA ALA A 17 16.01 4.60 -9.30
C ALA A 17 14.66 4.02 -9.77
N VAL A 18 14.59 3.54 -11.01
CA VAL A 18 13.39 2.88 -11.56
C VAL A 18 13.15 1.52 -10.89
N GLU A 19 14.20 0.73 -10.66
CA GLU A 19 14.09 -0.56 -9.97
C GLU A 19 13.58 -0.40 -8.53
N TYR A 20 14.20 0.50 -7.76
CA TYR A 20 13.73 0.79 -6.40
C TYR A 20 12.35 1.45 -6.41
N GLY A 21 12.05 2.30 -7.39
CA GLY A 21 10.72 2.87 -7.60
C GLY A 21 9.65 1.80 -7.83
N LEU A 22 9.95 0.77 -8.64
CA LEU A 22 9.05 -0.35 -8.90
C LEU A 22 8.84 -1.20 -7.64
N ILE A 23 9.90 -1.50 -6.88
CA ILE A 23 9.79 -2.23 -5.61
C ILE A 23 8.90 -1.46 -4.63
N LEU A 24 9.10 -0.16 -4.48
CA LEU A 24 8.28 0.70 -3.61
C LEU A 24 6.80 0.73 -4.06
N ALA A 25 6.55 0.80 -5.37
CA ALA A 25 5.20 0.77 -5.92
C ALA A 25 4.49 -0.55 -5.60
N LEU A 26 5.18 -1.69 -5.70
CA LEU A 26 4.63 -3.01 -5.37
C LEU A 26 4.39 -3.17 -3.86
N ILE A 27 5.30 -2.67 -3.01
CA ILE A 27 5.11 -2.63 -1.56
C ILE A 27 3.89 -1.79 -1.20
N PHE A 28 3.75 -0.61 -1.80
CA PHE A 28 2.59 0.26 -1.59
C PHE A 28 1.27 -0.44 -1.95
N LEU A 29 1.23 -1.12 -3.10
CA LEU A 29 0.04 -1.85 -3.54
C LEU A 29 -0.33 -2.99 -2.58
N ALA A 30 0.66 -3.73 -2.07
CA ALA A 30 0.44 -4.74 -1.04
C ALA A 30 -0.10 -4.14 0.26
N MET A 31 0.44 -3.00 0.70
CA MET A 31 -0.04 -2.29 1.89
C MET A 31 -1.49 -1.81 1.73
N VAL A 32 -1.86 -1.27 0.58
CA VAL A 32 -3.25 -0.86 0.31
C VAL A 32 -4.22 -2.03 0.45
N GLY A 33 -3.88 -3.19 -0.12
CA GLY A 33 -4.68 -4.41 0.03
C GLY A 33 -4.82 -4.85 1.48
N ALA A 34 -3.71 -4.85 2.24
CA ALA A 34 -3.70 -5.24 3.65
C ALA A 34 -4.52 -4.30 4.55
N VAL A 35 -4.43 -2.98 4.32
CA VAL A 35 -5.22 -2.00 5.09
C VAL A 35 -6.71 -2.13 4.77
N GLN A 36 -7.05 -2.43 3.52
CA GLN A 36 -8.44 -2.64 3.12
C GLN A 36 -9.05 -3.86 3.82
N THR A 37 -8.35 -5.01 3.81
CA THR A 37 -8.83 -6.21 4.51
C THR A 37 -8.91 -6.00 6.02
N PHE A 38 -7.89 -5.39 6.62
CA PHE A 38 -7.90 -5.03 8.04
C PHE A 38 -9.10 -4.16 8.41
N GLY A 39 -9.42 -3.14 7.59
CA GLY A 39 -10.58 -2.28 7.81
C GLY A 39 -11.90 -3.05 7.80
N GLN A 40 -12.07 -4.01 6.89
CA GLN A 40 -13.27 -4.85 6.84
C GLN A 40 -13.41 -5.73 8.09
N GLU A 41 -12.32 -6.33 8.56
CA GLU A 41 -12.34 -7.13 9.80
C GLU A 41 -12.74 -6.29 11.03
N VAL A 42 -12.20 -5.08 11.16
CA VAL A 42 -12.55 -4.17 12.25
C VAL A 42 -14.03 -3.77 12.19
N ILE A 43 -14.54 -3.42 11.01
CA ILE A 43 -15.96 -3.10 10.81
C ILE A 43 -16.83 -4.31 11.15
N GLY A 44 -16.46 -5.50 10.67
CA GLY A 44 -17.15 -6.75 10.97
C GLY A 44 -17.24 -7.03 12.47
N MET A 45 -16.13 -6.86 13.19
CA MET A 45 -16.10 -6.99 14.65
C MET A 45 -17.07 -6.02 15.34
N TRP A 46 -17.09 -4.75 14.93
CA TRP A 46 -18.01 -3.76 15.51
C TRP A 46 -19.48 -4.07 15.22
N ASN A 47 -19.78 -4.54 14.00
CA ASN A 47 -21.13 -4.98 13.66
C ASN A 47 -21.56 -6.17 14.53
N LEU A 48 -20.69 -7.16 14.73
CA LEU A 48 -20.98 -8.30 15.61
C LEU A 48 -21.26 -7.86 17.06
N ILE A 49 -20.48 -6.91 17.58
CA ILE A 49 -20.70 -6.35 18.92
C ILE A 49 -22.06 -5.63 18.96
N SER A 50 -22.35 -4.79 17.97
CA SER A 50 -23.63 -4.06 17.87
C SER A 50 -24.81 -5.03 17.85
N ASP A 51 -24.75 -6.05 16.99
CA ASP A 51 -25.82 -7.06 16.85
C ASP A 51 -26.02 -7.85 18.15
N THR A 52 -24.93 -8.21 18.83
CA THR A 52 -24.98 -8.91 20.12
C THR A 52 -25.63 -8.04 21.20
N ILE A 53 -25.30 -6.76 21.25
CA ILE A 53 -25.91 -5.81 22.19
C ILE A 53 -27.40 -5.70 21.92
N LEU A 54 -27.80 -5.46 20.66
CA LEU A 54 -29.21 -5.34 20.26
C LEU A 54 -30.00 -6.59 20.67
N ALA A 55 -29.49 -7.78 20.34
CA ALA A 55 -30.09 -9.05 20.70
C ALA A 55 -30.23 -9.23 22.23
N SER A 56 -29.26 -8.75 23.01
CA SER A 56 -29.29 -8.84 24.47
C SER A 56 -30.21 -7.80 25.12
N THR A 57 -30.42 -6.64 24.50
CA THR A 57 -31.24 -5.56 25.07
C THR A 57 -32.72 -5.65 24.69
N GLY A 58 -33.08 -6.50 23.73
CA GLY A 58 -34.48 -6.77 23.37
C GLY A 58 -35.23 -5.58 22.75
N VAL A 59 -34.49 -4.56 22.30
CA VAL A 59 -34.95 -3.46 21.44
C VAL A 59 -34.39 -3.64 20.04
#